data_AF-A0A0W0ZFF9-F1
#
_entry.id   AF-A0A0W0ZFF9-F1
#
_cell.length_a   1.000
_cell.length_b   1.000
_cell.length_c   1.000
_cell.angle_alpha   90.00
_cell.angle_beta   90.00
_cell.angle_gamma   90.00
#
_symmetry.space_group_name_H-M   'P 1'
#
loop_
_entity.id
_entity.type
_entity.pdbx_description
1 polymer ?
#
loop_
_entity_poly.entity_id
_entity_poly.type
_entity_poly.pdbx_seq_one_letter_code
_entity_poly.pdbx_strand_id
1 'polypeptide(L)'
;MGKKRKLAVFDVDGPINRGYHKPQDTSNDVYYVSPNQDEAAIGAGDFVAINMPFVKLTLDILHQNNVHPVIGSQRIQMADDDPRYGSYIKTMYGALDHFLGKDRPFLKEDIARDIGKALRETNTEQSKNELLKAYQERLGVAAEDIIFIDDDLVYKNDAEQAGHLFVHAPVSIKTKCSVDDNAYLYETLLRTVPAHDIYRSIEQSKASSQEKNEFKKQLLTYQLEHLNQVTQWQQQVLTDEGLLTKKDVSKAVLTPKEQAAKATLQGIQYLIMDTKWDIGMFGGEKIVDEVTGIKNTVPKGMNEVLKTIEHAKNGAITWNEALTQVEKQINESATKKDHGVFNRRGETSQLFYDKAKDVLKQLREGEVSQDAEQRKDDGMHL
;
A
#
# COMPACT_ATOMS: atom_id res chain seq x y z
N MET A 1 -19.20 -6.04 -16.49
CA MET A 1 -18.01 -6.91 -16.51
C MET A 1 -17.64 -7.19 -15.05
N GLY A 2 -17.32 -8.42 -14.67
CA GLY A 2 -16.92 -8.73 -13.29
C GLY A 2 -15.50 -8.20 -13.00
N LYS A 3 -15.18 -7.89 -11.73
CA LYS A 3 -13.81 -7.48 -11.34
C LYS A 3 -12.82 -8.59 -11.74
N LYS A 4 -11.72 -8.22 -12.40
CA LYS A 4 -10.62 -9.14 -12.75
C LYS A 4 -10.07 -9.77 -11.47
N ARG A 5 -9.82 -11.08 -11.45
CA ARG A 5 -9.26 -11.78 -10.29
C ARG A 5 -7.76 -11.47 -10.21
N LYS A 6 -7.28 -11.07 -9.03
CA LYS A 6 -5.85 -10.86 -8.73
C LYS A 6 -5.40 -11.80 -7.63
N LEU A 7 -4.09 -12.08 -7.57
CA LEU A 7 -3.48 -12.86 -6.48
C LEU A 7 -2.45 -12.00 -5.74
N ALA A 8 -2.43 -12.12 -4.42
CA ALA A 8 -1.34 -11.64 -3.59
C ALA A 8 -0.63 -12.84 -3.00
N VAL A 9 0.59 -13.12 -3.45
CA VAL A 9 1.36 -14.29 -3.06
C VAL A 9 2.36 -13.85 -2.00
N PHE A 10 2.13 -14.24 -0.75
CA PHE A 10 2.95 -13.84 0.39
C PHE A 10 3.96 -14.92 0.72
N ASP A 11 5.26 -14.62 0.68
CA ASP A 11 6.19 -15.40 1.49
C ASP A 11 5.79 -15.34 2.97
N VAL A 12 6.29 -16.30 3.74
CA VAL A 12 5.94 -16.46 5.15
C VAL A 12 7.02 -15.87 6.05
N ASP A 13 8.29 -16.14 5.74
CA ASP A 13 9.42 -15.68 6.52
C ASP A 13 9.74 -14.23 6.13
N GLY A 14 9.46 -13.27 7.01
CA GLY A 14 9.57 -11.83 6.72
C GLY A 14 8.21 -11.14 6.52
N PRO A 15 7.43 -11.43 5.45
CA PRO A 15 6.16 -10.76 5.23
C PRO A 15 5.02 -11.13 6.21
N ILE A 16 5.08 -12.29 6.86
CA ILE A 16 4.03 -12.73 7.80
C ILE A 16 4.62 -12.94 9.20
N ASN A 17 5.70 -13.71 9.28
CA ASN A 17 6.44 -13.93 10.51
C ASN A 17 7.79 -13.17 10.44
N ARG A 18 8.54 -13.13 11.54
CA ARG A 18 9.83 -12.42 11.61
C ARG A 18 11.05 -13.17 11.00
N GLY A 19 10.82 -14.34 10.41
CA GLY A 19 11.85 -15.27 9.96
C GLY A 19 12.78 -15.75 11.08
N TYR A 20 14.02 -16.08 10.72
CA TYR A 20 15.07 -16.51 11.66
C TYR A 20 15.71 -15.37 12.48
N HIS A 21 15.27 -14.12 12.28
CA HIS A 21 15.89 -12.97 12.91
C HIS A 21 15.44 -12.84 14.38
N LYS A 22 16.42 -12.83 15.30
CA LYS A 22 16.17 -12.50 16.70
C LYS A 22 15.96 -10.97 16.81
N PRO A 23 14.92 -10.50 17.53
CA PRO A 23 14.75 -9.07 17.76
C PRO A 23 15.94 -8.54 18.56
N GLN A 24 16.46 -7.37 18.19
CA GLN A 24 17.55 -6.71 18.92
C GLN A 24 17.08 -6.11 20.25
N ASP A 25 15.76 -5.87 20.40
CA ASP A 25 15.12 -5.42 21.62
C ASP A 25 13.70 -6.00 21.68
N THR A 26 13.42 -6.88 22.64
CA THR A 26 12.11 -7.54 22.82
C THR A 26 11.21 -6.84 23.84
N SER A 27 11.66 -5.73 24.43
CA SER A 27 11.02 -5.15 25.60
C SER A 27 9.70 -4.42 25.30
N ASN A 28 9.38 -4.17 24.03
CA ASN A 28 8.27 -3.29 23.64
C ASN A 28 7.50 -3.71 22.36
N ASP A 29 7.73 -4.90 21.82
CA ASP A 29 7.07 -5.38 20.61
C ASP A 29 5.81 -6.19 20.94
N VAL A 30 4.74 -6.00 20.16
CA VAL A 30 3.54 -6.85 20.24
C VAL A 30 3.81 -8.12 19.41
N TYR A 31 4.29 -9.16 20.08
CA TYR A 31 4.50 -10.47 19.48
C TYR A 31 3.22 -11.29 19.48
N TYR A 32 3.03 -12.04 18.40
CA TYR A 32 2.03 -13.09 18.33
C TYR A 32 2.76 -14.41 18.17
N VAL A 33 2.63 -15.28 19.15
CA VAL A 33 3.36 -16.56 19.22
C VAL A 33 2.40 -17.72 18.99
N SER A 34 2.88 -18.79 18.36
CA SER A 34 2.12 -20.02 18.12
C SER A 34 1.51 -20.57 19.42
N PRO A 35 0.29 -21.18 19.40
CA PRO A 35 -0.50 -21.54 20.58
C PRO A 35 0.13 -22.53 21.58
N ASN A 36 1.33 -23.05 21.31
CA ASN A 36 2.06 -23.98 22.17
C ASN A 36 3.47 -23.47 22.57
N GLN A 37 3.74 -22.18 22.38
CA GLN A 37 5.03 -21.57 22.70
C GLN A 37 4.87 -20.56 23.83
N ASP A 38 5.70 -20.70 24.86
CA ASP A 38 5.81 -19.74 25.93
C ASP A 38 6.55 -18.49 25.42
N GLU A 39 5.95 -17.30 25.60
CA GLU A 39 6.57 -16.01 25.25
C GLU A 39 7.94 -15.84 25.94
N ALA A 40 8.14 -16.46 27.11
CA ALA A 40 9.40 -16.44 27.85
C ALA A 40 10.48 -17.38 27.26
N ALA A 41 10.14 -18.25 26.30
CA ALA A 41 11.02 -19.27 25.72
C ALA A 41 11.31 -19.07 24.22
N ILE A 42 10.99 -17.89 23.68
CA ILE A 42 11.13 -17.58 22.25
C ILE A 42 12.59 -17.73 21.76
N GLY A 43 12.82 -18.72 20.90
CA GLY A 43 14.10 -19.08 20.29
C GLY A 43 14.17 -18.84 18.77
N ALA A 44 15.25 -19.32 18.15
CA ALA A 44 15.38 -19.36 16.69
C ALA A 44 14.60 -20.57 16.15
N GLY A 45 13.70 -20.34 15.18
CA GLY A 45 12.82 -21.39 14.61
C GLY A 45 11.36 -21.32 15.05
N ASP A 46 10.99 -20.34 15.86
CA ASP A 46 9.62 -20.12 16.32
C ASP A 46 8.80 -19.29 15.32
N PHE A 47 7.54 -19.67 15.10
CA PHE A 47 6.63 -18.88 14.28
C PHE A 47 6.13 -17.69 15.09
N VAL A 48 6.83 -16.57 14.96
CA VAL A 48 6.51 -15.32 15.64
C VAL A 48 6.05 -14.30 14.60
N ALA A 49 4.77 -13.97 14.63
CA ALA A 49 4.21 -12.90 13.81
C ALA A 49 4.33 -11.57 14.54
N ILE A 50 4.65 -10.53 13.78
CA ILE A 50 4.74 -9.15 14.29
C ILE A 50 3.73 -8.32 13.50
N ASN A 51 3.08 -7.40 14.20
CA ASN A 51 2.03 -6.57 13.64
C ASN A 51 0.86 -7.36 12.99
N MET A 52 0.55 -8.52 13.57
CA MET A 52 -0.50 -9.40 13.09
C MET A 52 -1.86 -8.72 12.87
N PRO A 53 -2.29 -7.69 13.65
CA PRO A 53 -3.51 -6.95 13.34
C PRO A 53 -3.50 -6.28 11.98
N PHE A 54 -2.38 -5.70 11.55
CA PHE A 54 -2.28 -5.01 10.25
C PHE A 54 -2.13 -5.99 9.11
N VAL A 55 -1.36 -7.07 9.31
CA VAL A 55 -1.29 -8.18 8.35
C VAL A 55 -2.69 -8.76 8.14
N LYS A 56 -3.42 -9.08 9.22
CA LYS A 56 -4.79 -9.59 9.15
C LYS A 56 -5.74 -8.62 8.46
N LEU A 57 -5.71 -7.34 8.83
CA LEU A 57 -6.55 -6.32 8.22
C LEU A 57 -6.26 -6.19 6.71
N THR A 58 -4.99 -6.28 6.31
CA THR A 58 -4.58 -6.28 4.90
C THR A 58 -5.13 -7.49 4.14
N LEU A 59 -5.00 -8.69 4.69
CA LEU A 59 -5.53 -9.93 4.09
C LEU A 59 -7.06 -9.87 3.93
N ASP A 60 -7.76 -9.34 4.94
CA ASP A 60 -9.21 -9.13 4.91
C ASP A 60 -9.61 -8.13 3.79
N ILE A 61 -8.91 -7.00 3.68
CA ILE A 61 -9.18 -5.98 2.65
C ILE A 61 -8.95 -6.56 1.25
N LEU A 62 -7.83 -7.26 1.03
CA LEU A 62 -7.54 -7.91 -0.24
C LEU A 62 -8.67 -8.87 -0.63
N HIS A 63 -9.06 -9.75 0.29
CA HIS A 63 -10.11 -10.75 0.04
C HIS A 63 -11.48 -10.10 -0.27
N GLN A 64 -11.89 -9.08 0.50
CA GLN A 64 -13.13 -8.33 0.27
C GLN A 64 -13.17 -7.68 -1.12
N ASN A 65 -12.01 -7.39 -1.71
CA ASN A 65 -11.86 -6.74 -3.01
C ASN A 65 -11.43 -7.70 -4.13
N ASN A 66 -11.70 -9.00 -3.98
CA ASN A 66 -11.44 -10.02 -5.01
C ASN A 66 -9.95 -10.21 -5.38
N VAL A 67 -9.04 -9.77 -4.49
CA VAL A 67 -7.62 -10.13 -4.53
C VAL A 67 -7.44 -11.31 -3.58
N HIS A 68 -6.91 -12.44 -4.04
CA HIS A 68 -6.82 -13.66 -3.24
C HIS A 68 -5.43 -13.80 -2.64
N PRO A 69 -5.27 -13.65 -1.31
CA PRO A 69 -3.99 -13.90 -0.66
C PRO A 69 -3.70 -15.40 -0.56
N VAL A 70 -2.53 -15.81 -1.02
CA VAL A 70 -2.06 -17.21 -1.02
C VAL A 70 -0.61 -17.31 -0.50
N ILE A 71 -0.17 -18.51 -0.13
CA ILE A 71 1.15 -18.74 0.47
C ILE A 71 2.20 -18.95 -0.60
N GLY A 72 3.25 -18.13 -0.59
CA GLY A 72 4.37 -18.06 -1.53
C GLY A 72 5.68 -18.67 -1.04
N SER A 73 5.68 -19.38 0.09
CA SER A 73 6.90 -19.89 0.70
C SER A 73 7.37 -21.21 0.10
N GLN A 74 8.69 -21.41 -0.05
CA GLN A 74 9.23 -22.73 -0.44
C GLN A 74 8.85 -23.82 0.57
N ARG A 75 8.58 -23.44 1.83
CA ARG A 75 8.21 -24.36 2.91
C ARG A 75 6.97 -25.18 2.59
N ILE A 76 6.09 -24.71 1.70
CA ILE A 76 4.87 -25.46 1.31
C ILE A 76 5.20 -26.74 0.54
N GLN A 77 6.40 -26.87 -0.05
CA GLN A 77 6.84 -28.05 -0.78
C GLN A 77 7.20 -29.22 0.14
N MET A 78 7.60 -28.90 1.37
CA MET A 78 8.13 -29.88 2.31
C MET A 78 7.00 -30.82 2.80
N ALA A 79 7.36 -32.06 3.14
CA ALA A 79 6.42 -33.04 3.67
C ALA A 79 6.30 -32.93 5.20
N ASP A 80 5.17 -33.35 5.75
CA ASP A 80 4.92 -33.33 7.21
C ASP A 80 5.84 -34.25 8.02
N ASP A 81 6.40 -35.26 7.34
CA ASP A 81 7.37 -36.22 7.85
C ASP A 81 8.81 -35.89 7.41
N ASP A 82 9.04 -34.73 6.78
CA ASP A 82 10.39 -34.26 6.49
C ASP A 82 11.18 -34.09 7.81
N PRO A 83 12.35 -34.75 7.94
CA PRO A 83 13.08 -34.79 9.20
C PRO A 83 13.66 -33.42 9.63
N ARG A 84 13.76 -32.46 8.70
CA ARG A 84 14.30 -31.12 8.94
C ARG A 84 13.20 -30.07 9.05
N TYR A 85 12.15 -30.18 8.24
CA TYR A 85 11.16 -29.12 8.08
C TYR A 85 9.72 -29.52 8.44
N GLY A 86 9.42 -30.80 8.64
CA GLY A 86 8.04 -31.27 8.88
C GLY A 86 7.40 -30.67 10.14
N SER A 87 8.18 -30.44 11.20
CA SER A 87 7.72 -29.74 12.40
C SER A 87 7.42 -28.25 12.14
N TYR A 88 8.28 -27.57 11.38
CA TYR A 88 8.12 -26.16 11.04
C TYR A 88 6.83 -25.92 10.24
N ILE A 89 6.52 -26.77 9.25
CA ILE A 89 5.31 -26.64 8.43
C ILE A 89 4.04 -26.75 9.28
N LYS A 90 4.00 -27.75 10.18
CA LYS A 90 2.86 -27.93 11.10
C LYS A 90 2.70 -26.72 12.01
N THR A 91 3.82 -26.18 12.50
CA THR A 91 3.81 -24.95 13.30
C THR A 91 3.32 -23.74 12.50
N MET A 92 3.74 -23.59 11.24
CA MET A 92 3.29 -22.51 10.35
C MET A 92 1.77 -22.54 10.16
N TYR A 93 1.20 -23.68 9.73
CA TYR A 93 -0.24 -23.78 9.53
C TYR A 93 -1.02 -23.63 10.84
N GLY A 94 -0.53 -24.24 11.93
CA GLY A 94 -1.14 -24.10 13.26
C GLY A 94 -1.13 -22.66 13.78
N ALA A 95 -0.07 -21.90 13.52
CA ALA A 95 0.01 -20.49 13.89
C ALA A 95 -0.91 -19.61 13.03
N LEU A 96 -0.97 -19.84 11.72
CA LEU A 96 -1.93 -19.15 10.83
C LEU A 96 -3.37 -19.41 11.28
N ASP A 97 -3.72 -20.66 11.58
CA ASP A 97 -5.03 -21.05 12.14
C ASP A 97 -5.35 -20.32 13.44
N HIS A 98 -4.36 -20.17 14.32
CA HIS A 98 -4.51 -19.51 15.60
C HIS A 98 -4.74 -18.00 15.45
N PHE A 99 -3.95 -17.32 14.63
CA PHE A 99 -4.01 -15.85 14.49
C PHE A 99 -5.16 -15.37 13.60
N LEU A 100 -5.44 -16.11 12.53
CA LEU A 100 -6.37 -15.71 11.47
C LEU A 100 -7.70 -16.45 11.55
N GLY A 101 -7.75 -17.55 12.30
CA GLY A 101 -8.88 -18.47 12.34
C GLY A 101 -8.72 -19.62 11.34
N LYS A 102 -9.26 -20.78 11.72
CA LYS A 102 -9.23 -22.01 10.90
C LYS A 102 -10.02 -21.87 9.60
N ASP A 103 -11.18 -21.22 9.66
CA ASP A 103 -12.08 -21.02 8.52
C ASP A 103 -11.73 -19.79 7.67
N ARG A 104 -10.48 -19.31 7.74
CA ARG A 104 -10.04 -18.14 6.97
C ARG A 104 -10.21 -18.38 5.45
N PRO A 105 -10.65 -17.36 4.68
CA PRO A 105 -10.84 -17.52 3.24
C PRO A 105 -9.53 -17.37 2.43
N PHE A 106 -8.44 -16.99 3.07
CA PHE A 106 -7.14 -16.69 2.47
C PHE A 106 -6.02 -17.51 3.12
N LEU A 107 -4.84 -17.58 2.48
CA LEU A 107 -3.69 -18.36 2.98
C LEU A 107 -4.08 -19.80 3.39
N LYS A 108 -4.86 -20.47 2.52
CA LYS A 108 -5.43 -21.78 2.80
C LYS A 108 -4.39 -22.89 2.64
N GLU A 109 -4.39 -23.80 3.61
CA GLU A 109 -3.47 -24.94 3.64
C GLU A 109 -3.71 -25.94 2.50
N ASP A 110 -4.97 -26.22 2.15
CA ASP A 110 -5.33 -27.19 1.11
C ASP A 110 -4.72 -26.83 -0.25
N ILE A 111 -4.91 -25.58 -0.69
CA ILE A 111 -4.36 -25.08 -1.96
C ILE A 111 -2.82 -25.05 -1.90
N ALA A 112 -2.25 -24.55 -0.81
CA ALA A 112 -0.79 -24.43 -0.66
C ALA A 112 -0.10 -25.81 -0.66
N ARG A 113 -0.70 -26.81 0.00
CA ARG A 113 -0.18 -28.18 0.02
C ARG A 113 -0.29 -28.88 -1.33
N ASP A 114 -1.40 -28.70 -2.04
CA ASP A 114 -1.57 -29.28 -3.38
C ASP A 114 -0.48 -28.77 -4.33
N ILE A 115 -0.26 -27.44 -4.35
CA ILE A 115 0.79 -26.81 -5.17
C ILE A 115 2.19 -27.25 -4.69
N GLY A 116 2.45 -27.20 -3.38
CA GLY A 116 3.74 -27.58 -2.83
C GLY A 116 4.11 -29.04 -3.13
N LYS A 117 3.14 -29.96 -3.04
CA LYS A 117 3.35 -31.37 -3.40
C LYS A 117 3.76 -31.55 -4.86
N ALA A 118 3.17 -30.78 -5.77
CA ALA A 118 3.51 -30.85 -7.19
C ALA A 118 4.93 -30.31 -7.49
N LEU A 119 5.47 -29.44 -6.63
CA LEU A 119 6.74 -28.76 -6.82
C LEU A 119 7.90 -29.33 -5.98
N ARG A 120 7.73 -30.48 -5.32
CA ARG A 120 8.73 -31.08 -4.40
C ARG A 120 10.13 -31.23 -4.97
N GLU A 121 10.23 -31.57 -6.25
CA GLU A 121 11.51 -31.79 -6.93
C GLU A 121 12.01 -30.52 -7.66
N THR A 122 11.33 -29.39 -7.47
CA THR A 122 11.66 -28.11 -8.13
C THR A 122 12.49 -27.24 -7.19
N ASN A 123 13.62 -26.74 -7.67
CA ASN A 123 14.44 -25.81 -6.89
C ASN A 123 13.83 -24.40 -6.90
N THR A 124 13.02 -24.08 -5.89
CA THR A 124 12.49 -22.71 -5.69
C THR A 124 13.32 -21.83 -4.76
N GLU A 125 14.52 -22.27 -4.37
CA GLU A 125 15.46 -21.43 -3.59
C GLU A 125 16.15 -20.39 -4.49
N GLN A 126 16.32 -20.71 -5.78
CA GLN A 126 16.93 -19.76 -6.75
C GLN A 126 15.89 -18.85 -7.39
N SER A 127 14.68 -19.36 -7.64
CA SER A 127 13.59 -18.60 -8.25
C SER A 127 12.24 -19.19 -7.86
N LYS A 128 11.27 -18.35 -7.49
CA LYS A 128 9.91 -18.79 -7.15
C LYS A 128 8.95 -18.78 -8.34
N ASN A 129 9.43 -18.55 -9.57
CA ASN A 129 8.57 -18.45 -10.76
C ASN A 129 7.74 -19.71 -11.04
N GLU A 130 8.28 -20.92 -10.82
CA GLU A 130 7.49 -22.15 -10.98
C GLU A 130 6.35 -22.25 -9.95
N LEU A 131 6.57 -21.73 -8.73
CA LEU A 131 5.54 -21.61 -7.72
C LEU A 131 4.46 -20.60 -8.13
N LEU A 132 4.87 -19.42 -8.61
CA LEU A 132 3.93 -18.38 -9.08
C LEU A 132 3.11 -18.87 -10.27
N LYS A 133 3.74 -19.58 -11.21
CA LYS A 133 3.10 -20.21 -12.37
C LYS A 133 2.11 -21.30 -11.96
N ALA A 134 2.44 -22.13 -10.96
CA ALA A 134 1.49 -23.12 -10.44
C ALA A 134 0.22 -22.47 -9.88
N TYR A 135 0.34 -21.34 -9.17
CA TYR A 135 -0.81 -20.54 -8.75
C TYR A 135 -1.58 -19.93 -9.92
N GLN A 136 -0.86 -19.40 -10.91
CA GLN A 136 -1.42 -18.82 -12.13
C GLN A 136 -2.35 -19.83 -12.83
N GLU A 137 -1.85 -21.05 -13.08
CA GLU A 137 -2.56 -22.14 -13.73
C GLU A 137 -3.73 -22.65 -12.87
N ARG A 138 -3.50 -22.82 -11.56
CA ARG A 138 -4.51 -23.35 -10.63
C ARG A 138 -5.71 -22.43 -10.48
N LEU A 139 -5.48 -21.11 -10.46
CA LEU A 139 -6.50 -20.11 -10.14
C LEU A 139 -7.00 -19.31 -11.35
N GLY A 140 -6.40 -19.53 -12.53
CA GLY A 140 -6.80 -18.91 -13.79
C GLY A 140 -6.57 -17.40 -13.80
N VAL A 141 -5.41 -16.96 -13.32
CA VAL A 141 -5.04 -15.54 -13.20
C VAL A 141 -3.94 -15.23 -14.22
N ALA A 142 -3.81 -13.99 -14.71
CA ALA A 142 -2.73 -13.61 -15.61
C ALA A 142 -1.47 -13.24 -14.81
N ALA A 143 -0.29 -13.32 -15.43
CA ALA A 143 0.97 -13.05 -14.74
C ALA A 143 1.02 -11.63 -14.14
N GLU A 144 0.50 -10.64 -14.88
CA GLU A 144 0.43 -9.24 -14.47
C GLU A 144 -0.57 -8.96 -13.33
N ASP A 145 -1.45 -9.91 -13.02
CA ASP A 145 -2.41 -9.82 -11.91
C ASP A 145 -1.90 -10.50 -10.63
N ILE A 146 -0.65 -10.99 -10.64
CA ILE A 146 0.02 -11.57 -9.49
C ILE A 146 0.94 -10.52 -8.90
N ILE A 147 0.70 -10.17 -7.64
CA ILE A 147 1.67 -9.45 -6.81
C ILE A 147 2.35 -10.44 -5.88
N PHE A 148 3.68 -10.49 -5.95
CA PHE A 148 4.53 -11.36 -5.17
C PHE A 148 5.24 -10.54 -4.10
N ILE A 149 5.05 -10.92 -2.84
CA ILE A 149 5.56 -10.24 -1.65
C ILE A 149 6.59 -11.13 -0.99
N ASP A 150 7.83 -10.67 -0.93
CA ASP A 150 8.96 -11.43 -0.40
C ASP A 150 9.99 -10.53 0.27
N ASP A 151 10.72 -11.05 1.24
CA ASP A 151 11.76 -10.33 1.97
C ASP A 151 13.12 -10.36 1.26
N ASP A 152 13.33 -11.33 0.36
CA ASP A 152 14.57 -11.48 -0.38
C ASP A 152 14.49 -10.83 -1.78
N LEU A 153 15.31 -9.81 -1.99
CA LEU A 153 15.43 -9.11 -3.26
C LEU A 153 15.97 -9.99 -4.40
N VAL A 154 16.57 -11.15 -4.09
CA VAL A 154 17.07 -12.08 -5.12
C VAL A 154 15.98 -12.49 -6.11
N TYR A 155 14.72 -12.60 -5.64
CA TYR A 155 13.60 -13.03 -6.49
C TYR A 155 13.01 -11.91 -7.36
N LYS A 156 13.34 -10.64 -7.07
CA LYS A 156 12.69 -9.50 -7.72
C LYS A 156 12.84 -9.53 -9.24
N ASN A 157 14.08 -9.63 -9.73
CA ASN A 157 14.35 -9.53 -11.16
C ASN A 157 13.67 -10.66 -11.94
N ASP A 158 13.75 -11.88 -11.43
CA ASP A 158 13.15 -13.06 -12.06
C ASP A 158 11.63 -12.97 -12.08
N ALA A 159 11.00 -12.52 -10.98
CA ALA A 159 9.56 -12.34 -10.90
C ALA A 159 9.07 -11.25 -11.87
N GLU A 160 9.75 -10.10 -11.91
CA GLU A 160 9.40 -8.98 -12.80
C GLU A 160 9.58 -9.35 -14.29
N GLN A 161 10.62 -10.13 -14.63
CA GLN A 161 10.82 -10.64 -16.00
C GLN A 161 9.73 -11.63 -16.43
N ALA A 162 9.18 -12.39 -15.49
CA ALA A 162 8.03 -13.27 -15.74
C ALA A 162 6.69 -12.51 -15.83
N GLY A 163 6.70 -11.18 -15.67
CA GLY A 163 5.52 -10.33 -15.77
C GLY A 163 4.76 -10.15 -14.45
N HIS A 164 5.30 -10.63 -13.33
CA HIS A 164 4.70 -10.43 -12.01
C HIS A 164 5.09 -9.07 -11.42
N LEU A 165 4.25 -8.55 -10.53
CA LEU A 165 4.62 -7.40 -9.71
C LEU A 165 5.35 -7.89 -8.46
N PHE A 166 6.48 -7.28 -8.12
CA PHE A 166 7.21 -7.60 -6.89
C PHE A 166 7.08 -6.48 -5.86
N VAL A 167 6.82 -6.85 -4.60
CA VAL A 167 6.84 -5.95 -3.45
C VAL A 167 7.83 -6.49 -2.43
N HIS A 168 8.81 -5.67 -2.06
CA HIS A 168 9.82 -6.04 -1.09
C HIS A 168 9.31 -5.82 0.33
N ALA A 169 9.39 -6.87 1.16
CA ALA A 169 8.99 -6.85 2.57
C ALA A 169 10.22 -7.07 3.47
N PRO A 170 11.06 -6.05 3.69
CA PRO A 170 12.33 -6.22 4.40
C PRO A 170 12.15 -6.72 5.83
N VAL A 171 12.98 -7.68 6.26
CA VAL A 171 12.96 -8.23 7.64
C VAL A 171 13.47 -7.26 8.72
N SER A 172 13.66 -5.98 8.38
CA SER A 172 14.13 -4.98 9.34
C SER A 172 12.97 -4.33 10.07
N ILE A 173 12.46 -4.98 11.13
CA ILE A 173 11.57 -4.29 12.07
C ILE A 173 12.46 -3.41 12.93
N LYS A 174 12.56 -2.14 12.55
CA LYS A 174 13.49 -1.21 13.20
C LYS A 174 12.89 -0.62 14.47
N THR A 175 11.58 -0.38 14.49
CA THR A 175 10.88 0.23 15.64
C THR A 175 9.35 0.08 15.57
N LYS A 176 8.71 -0.50 16.60
CA LYS A 176 7.28 -0.33 16.95
C LYS A 176 6.29 -0.15 15.77
N CYS A 177 6.19 -1.12 14.85
CA CYS A 177 5.16 -1.14 13.80
C CYS A 177 5.04 0.22 13.06
N SER A 178 6.17 0.78 12.64
CA SER A 178 6.23 2.08 11.96
C SER A 178 5.62 2.02 10.56
N VAL A 179 5.48 3.18 9.90
CA VAL A 179 5.04 3.25 8.50
C VAL A 179 6.00 2.46 7.61
N ASP A 180 7.32 2.59 7.82
CA ASP A 180 8.35 1.90 7.05
C ASP A 180 8.26 0.38 7.21
N ASP A 181 8.03 -0.11 8.43
CA ASP A 181 7.89 -1.55 8.68
C ASP A 181 6.66 -2.15 7.98
N ASN A 182 5.63 -1.33 7.74
CA ASN A 182 4.36 -1.73 7.11
C ASN A 182 4.22 -1.30 5.65
N ALA A 183 5.24 -0.65 5.08
CA ALA A 183 5.21 -0.07 3.75
C ALA A 183 4.77 -1.10 2.70
N TYR A 184 5.26 -2.33 2.80
CA TYR A 184 4.91 -3.41 1.88
C TYR A 184 3.41 -3.78 1.91
N LEU A 185 2.74 -3.67 3.07
CA LEU A 185 1.30 -3.90 3.19
C LEU A 185 0.52 -2.81 2.46
N TYR A 186 0.89 -1.54 2.67
CA TYR A 186 0.24 -0.40 2.01
C TYR A 186 0.49 -0.41 0.51
N GLU A 187 1.72 -0.69 0.08
CA GLU A 187 2.08 -0.85 -1.32
C GLU A 187 1.25 -1.95 -1.99
N THR A 188 1.12 -3.11 -1.33
CA THR A 188 0.33 -4.24 -1.84
C THR A 188 -1.13 -3.84 -2.04
N LEU A 189 -1.73 -3.15 -1.07
CA LEU A 189 -3.10 -2.65 -1.17
C LEU A 189 -3.24 -1.64 -2.31
N LEU A 190 -2.38 -0.62 -2.34
CA LEU A 190 -2.47 0.50 -3.29
C LEU A 190 -2.11 0.11 -4.74
N ARG A 191 -1.42 -1.02 -4.95
CA ARG A 191 -1.19 -1.57 -6.29
C ARG A 191 -2.31 -2.47 -6.80
N THR A 192 -3.21 -2.92 -5.92
CA THR A 192 -4.19 -3.96 -6.27
C THR A 192 -5.63 -3.52 -6.15
N VAL A 193 -5.94 -2.65 -5.19
CA VAL A 193 -7.30 -2.23 -4.81
C VAL A 193 -7.43 -0.71 -4.93
N PRO A 194 -8.56 -0.20 -5.47
CA PRO A 194 -8.84 1.23 -5.42
C PRO A 194 -8.83 1.77 -3.99
N ALA A 195 -8.22 2.93 -3.76
CA ALA A 195 -8.02 3.49 -2.44
C ALA A 195 -9.34 3.73 -1.68
N HIS A 196 -10.38 4.22 -2.35
CA HIS A 196 -11.70 4.36 -1.73
C HIS A 196 -12.31 3.02 -1.25
N ASP A 197 -12.05 1.92 -1.97
CA ASP A 197 -12.48 0.57 -1.60
C ASP A 197 -11.65 0.02 -0.43
N ILE A 198 -10.36 0.35 -0.34
CA ILE A 198 -9.50 0.07 0.83
C ILE A 198 -10.10 0.73 2.07
N TYR A 199 -10.36 2.05 2.03
CA TYR A 199 -10.93 2.78 3.15
C TYR A 199 -12.32 2.26 3.54
N ARG A 200 -13.17 1.91 2.55
CA ARG A 200 -14.47 1.29 2.81
C ARG A 200 -14.32 -0.04 3.56
N SER A 201 -13.36 -0.87 3.15
CA SER A 201 -13.07 -2.18 3.75
C SER A 201 -12.56 -2.05 5.19
N ILE A 202 -11.69 -1.07 5.46
CA ILE A 202 -11.23 -0.77 6.83
C ILE A 202 -12.41 -0.45 7.75
N GLU A 203 -13.38 0.33 7.28
CA GLU A 203 -14.55 0.72 8.07
C GLU A 203 -15.46 -0.46 8.38
N GLN A 204 -15.65 -1.33 7.39
CA GLN A 204 -16.48 -2.54 7.48
C GLN A 204 -15.80 -3.69 8.24
N SER A 205 -14.49 -3.60 8.50
CA SER A 205 -13.75 -4.67 9.16
C SER A 205 -14.18 -4.87 10.63
N LYS A 206 -13.84 -6.04 11.18
CA LYS A 206 -14.08 -6.38 12.60
C LYS A 206 -12.97 -5.89 13.54
N ALA A 207 -11.95 -5.20 13.02
CA ALA A 207 -10.87 -4.66 13.84
C ALA A 207 -11.40 -3.62 14.84
N SER A 208 -10.67 -3.43 15.94
CA SER A 208 -10.98 -2.40 16.93
C SER A 208 -10.86 -1.00 16.33
N SER A 209 -11.53 -0.02 16.93
CA SER A 209 -11.43 1.38 16.48
C SER A 209 -10.01 1.91 16.55
N GLN A 210 -9.21 1.46 17.52
CA GLN A 210 -7.80 1.85 17.65
C GLN A 210 -6.97 1.34 16.47
N GLU A 211 -7.08 0.04 16.15
CA GLU A 211 -6.38 -0.57 15.01
C GLU A 211 -6.78 0.09 13.69
N LYS A 212 -8.08 0.31 13.47
CA LYS A 212 -8.60 1.01 12.28
C LYS A 212 -8.01 2.41 12.13
N ASN A 213 -7.94 3.17 13.22
CA ASN A 213 -7.46 4.55 13.18
C ASN A 213 -5.95 4.61 12.92
N GLU A 214 -5.17 3.77 13.58
CA GLU A 214 -3.72 3.72 13.35
C GLU A 214 -3.39 3.24 11.94
N PHE A 215 -4.09 2.22 11.44
CA PHE A 215 -3.92 1.74 10.06
C PHE A 215 -4.23 2.83 9.04
N LYS A 216 -5.35 3.56 9.21
CA LYS A 216 -5.72 4.69 8.32
C LYS A 216 -4.68 5.80 8.34
N LYS A 217 -4.11 6.10 9.52
CA LYS A 217 -3.08 7.12 9.69
C LYS A 217 -1.78 6.75 8.98
N GLN A 218 -1.33 5.51 9.15
CA GLN A 218 -0.11 5.03 8.50
C GLN A 218 -0.30 4.89 6.98
N LEU A 219 -1.43 4.36 6.52
CA LEU A 219 -1.77 4.32 5.09
C LEU A 219 -1.74 5.72 4.47
N LEU A 220 -2.40 6.69 5.09
CA LEU A 220 -2.40 8.08 4.61
C LEU A 220 -0.98 8.67 4.59
N THR A 221 -0.17 8.37 5.61
CA THR A 221 1.23 8.79 5.67
C THR A 221 2.03 8.25 4.48
N TYR A 222 1.93 6.95 4.22
CA TYR A 222 2.59 6.29 3.10
C TYR A 222 2.11 6.89 1.76
N GLN A 223 0.81 7.11 1.58
CA GLN A 223 0.27 7.74 0.36
C GLN A 223 0.86 9.14 0.12
N LEU A 224 1.07 9.92 1.17
CA LEU A 224 1.65 11.26 1.08
C LEU A 224 3.16 11.22 0.78
N GLU A 225 3.90 10.32 1.41
CA GLU A 225 5.35 10.13 1.19
C GLU A 225 5.67 9.58 -0.21
N HIS A 226 4.74 8.83 -0.80
CA HIS A 226 4.88 8.19 -2.11
C HIS A 226 3.86 8.70 -3.14
N LEU A 227 3.43 9.96 -3.03
CA LEU A 227 2.27 10.51 -3.74
C LEU A 227 2.31 10.25 -5.26
N ASN A 228 3.45 10.48 -5.90
CA ASN A 228 3.58 10.31 -7.34
C ASN A 228 3.44 8.84 -7.76
N GLN A 229 4.11 7.92 -7.07
CA GLN A 229 4.01 6.48 -7.34
C GLN A 229 2.60 5.96 -7.08
N VAL A 230 2.02 6.32 -5.93
CA VAL A 230 0.68 5.92 -5.52
C VAL A 230 -0.37 6.41 -6.52
N THR A 231 -0.23 7.65 -7.01
CA THR A 231 -1.13 8.20 -8.03
C THR A 231 -1.08 7.38 -9.32
N GLN A 232 0.11 7.01 -9.78
CA GLN A 232 0.27 6.18 -10.99
C GLN A 232 -0.33 4.79 -10.79
N TRP A 233 -0.09 4.16 -9.64
CA TRP A 233 -0.66 2.85 -9.31
C TRP A 233 -2.19 2.92 -9.26
N GLN A 234 -2.77 3.92 -8.60
CA GLN A 234 -4.22 4.07 -8.49
C GLN A 234 -4.88 4.37 -9.84
N GLN A 235 -4.25 5.17 -10.70
CA GLN A 235 -4.72 5.37 -12.07
C GLN A 235 -4.76 4.07 -12.87
N GLN A 236 -3.71 3.24 -12.75
CA GLN A 236 -3.66 1.94 -13.39
C GLN A 236 -4.75 1.00 -12.85
N VAL A 237 -4.89 0.88 -11.53
CA VAL A 237 -5.91 0.06 -10.88
C VAL A 237 -7.33 0.47 -11.31
N LEU A 238 -7.64 1.76 -11.29
CA LEU A 238 -8.94 2.26 -11.70
C LEU A 238 -9.21 2.07 -13.20
N THR A 239 -8.16 2.14 -14.04
CA THR A 239 -8.27 1.84 -15.48
C THR A 239 -8.59 0.35 -15.70
N ASP A 240 -7.91 -0.54 -14.98
CA ASP A 240 -8.12 -2.00 -15.07
C ASP A 240 -9.49 -2.43 -14.56
N GLU A 241 -10.04 -1.71 -13.57
CA GLU A 241 -11.43 -1.89 -13.11
C GLU A 241 -12.48 -1.24 -14.04
N GLY A 242 -12.04 -0.52 -15.08
CA GLY A 242 -12.93 0.19 -16.01
C GLY A 242 -13.63 1.41 -15.40
N LEU A 243 -13.13 1.90 -14.26
CA LEU A 243 -13.64 3.08 -13.56
C LEU A 243 -13.07 4.38 -14.15
N LEU A 244 -11.84 4.34 -14.68
CA LEU A 244 -11.29 5.42 -15.50
C LEU A 244 -11.42 5.06 -16.97
N THR A 245 -12.19 5.84 -17.73
CA THR A 245 -12.17 5.74 -19.19
C THR A 245 -10.92 6.44 -19.72
N LYS A 246 -10.22 5.83 -20.68
CA LYS A 246 -9.12 6.49 -21.42
C LYS A 246 -9.70 7.61 -22.30
N LYS A 247 -10.11 8.73 -21.72
CA LYS A 247 -10.50 9.92 -22.47
C LYS A 247 -10.02 11.21 -21.82
N ASP A 248 -9.56 12.08 -22.71
CA ASP A 248 -9.16 13.48 -22.54
C ASP A 248 -7.80 13.75 -21.87
N VAL A 249 -6.75 13.39 -22.62
CA VAL A 249 -5.50 14.17 -22.59
C VAL A 249 -5.62 15.25 -23.66
N SER A 250 -5.88 16.49 -23.25
CA SER A 250 -5.59 17.63 -24.12
C SER A 250 -4.09 17.58 -24.47
N LYS A 251 -3.78 17.50 -25.77
CA LYS A 251 -2.39 17.47 -26.29
C LYS A 251 -1.78 18.88 -26.28
N ALA A 252 -1.89 19.59 -25.16
CA ALA A 252 -1.03 20.75 -24.95
C ALA A 252 0.36 20.21 -24.59
N VAL A 253 1.38 20.57 -25.38
CA VAL A 253 2.78 20.31 -25.02
C VAL A 253 3.09 21.20 -23.80
N LEU A 254 3.06 20.61 -22.61
CA LEU A 254 3.40 21.29 -21.37
C LEU A 254 4.92 21.38 -21.24
N THR A 255 5.40 22.45 -20.61
CA THR A 255 6.81 22.51 -20.18
C THR A 255 7.07 21.46 -19.10
N PRO A 256 8.32 21.03 -18.87
CA PRO A 256 8.63 20.10 -17.77
C PRO A 256 8.10 20.57 -16.41
N LYS A 257 8.18 21.89 -16.16
CA LYS A 257 7.64 22.54 -14.97
C LYS A 257 6.11 22.41 -14.85
N GLU A 258 5.39 22.72 -15.93
CA GLU A 258 3.94 22.55 -15.97
C GLU A 258 3.53 21.07 -15.82
N GLN A 259 4.34 20.15 -16.36
CA GLN A 259 4.10 18.72 -16.25
C GLN A 259 4.31 18.19 -14.84
N ALA A 260 5.35 18.65 -14.13
CA ALA A 260 5.59 18.34 -12.73
C ALA A 260 4.46 18.89 -11.84
N ALA A 261 4.12 20.18 -12.00
CA ALA A 261 3.01 20.81 -11.28
C ALA A 261 1.69 20.07 -11.50
N LYS A 262 1.39 19.71 -12.75
CA LYS A 262 0.22 18.90 -13.10
C LYS A 262 0.22 17.56 -12.39
N ALA A 263 1.32 16.81 -12.44
CA ALA A 263 1.41 15.49 -11.82
C ALA A 263 1.17 15.55 -10.31
N THR A 264 1.80 16.50 -9.63
CA THR A 264 1.62 16.71 -8.18
C THR A 264 0.19 17.09 -7.83
N LEU A 265 -0.39 18.07 -8.52
CA LEU A 265 -1.76 18.51 -8.26
C LEU A 265 -2.76 17.40 -8.53
N GLN A 266 -2.55 16.62 -9.58
CA GLN A 266 -3.36 15.42 -9.82
C GLN A 266 -3.21 14.43 -8.66
N GLY A 267 -2.00 14.19 -8.16
CA GLY A 267 -1.82 13.32 -7.00
C GLY A 267 -2.52 13.82 -5.74
N ILE A 268 -2.43 15.12 -5.45
CA ILE A 268 -3.16 15.76 -4.34
C ILE A 268 -4.68 15.59 -4.52
N GLN A 269 -5.19 15.81 -5.74
CA GLN A 269 -6.60 15.58 -6.05
C GLN A 269 -7.00 14.13 -5.78
N TYR A 270 -6.28 13.16 -6.34
CA TYR A 270 -6.57 11.73 -6.13
C TYR A 270 -6.60 11.39 -4.64
N LEU A 271 -5.61 11.87 -3.88
CA LEU A 271 -5.57 11.64 -2.44
C LEU A 271 -6.78 12.23 -1.71
N ILE A 272 -7.15 13.48 -2.01
CA ILE A 272 -8.34 14.12 -1.43
C ILE A 272 -9.61 13.31 -1.74
N MET A 273 -9.75 12.84 -2.98
CA MET A 273 -10.94 12.14 -3.45
C MET A 273 -11.06 10.73 -2.88
N ASP A 274 -9.94 10.02 -2.73
CA ASP A 274 -9.94 8.60 -2.35
C ASP A 274 -9.80 8.38 -0.83
N THR A 275 -9.25 9.34 -0.09
CA THR A 275 -9.17 9.23 1.38
C THR A 275 -10.54 9.41 2.01
N LYS A 276 -10.91 8.52 2.94
CA LYS A 276 -12.09 8.71 3.79
C LYS A 276 -11.73 9.60 4.98
N TRP A 277 -12.20 10.84 4.95
CA TRP A 277 -11.94 11.83 5.99
C TRP A 277 -12.81 11.59 7.22
N ASP A 278 -12.19 11.50 8.40
CA ASP A 278 -12.93 11.45 9.67
C ASP A 278 -13.38 12.85 10.07
N ILE A 279 -14.39 13.36 9.37
CA ILE A 279 -14.98 14.67 9.61
C ILE A 279 -16.36 14.49 10.24
N GLY A 280 -16.61 15.18 11.35
CA GLY A 280 -17.93 15.15 12.00
C GLY A 280 -19.06 15.61 11.06
N MET A 281 -20.32 15.31 11.42
CA MET A 281 -21.53 15.54 10.60
C MET A 281 -21.72 16.95 10.00
N PHE A 282 -21.01 17.97 10.49
CA PHE A 282 -21.15 19.36 10.06
C PHE A 282 -19.87 19.98 9.47
N GLY A 283 -18.81 19.18 9.27
CA GLY A 283 -17.46 19.67 8.98
C GLY A 283 -17.02 19.68 7.51
N GLY A 284 -17.79 19.12 6.57
CA GLY A 284 -17.32 18.94 5.20
C GLY A 284 -18.37 19.07 4.12
N GLU A 285 -17.89 19.03 2.88
CA GLU A 285 -18.68 19.15 1.66
C GLU A 285 -18.79 17.81 0.97
N LYS A 286 -20.02 17.47 0.56
CA LYS A 286 -20.28 16.25 -0.22
C LYS A 286 -19.90 16.51 -1.66
N ILE A 287 -19.05 15.67 -2.20
CA ILE A 287 -18.57 15.75 -3.57
C ILE A 287 -18.79 14.42 -4.27
N VAL A 288 -18.86 14.48 -5.59
CA VAL A 288 -18.88 13.31 -6.47
C VAL A 288 -17.73 13.48 -7.44
N ASP A 289 -16.86 12.48 -7.52
CA ASP A 289 -15.86 12.41 -8.57
C ASP A 289 -16.59 12.26 -9.91
N GLU A 290 -16.45 13.24 -10.80
CA GLU A 290 -17.11 13.22 -12.10
C GLU A 290 -16.58 12.12 -13.02
N VAL A 291 -15.34 11.67 -12.79
CA VAL A 291 -14.68 10.66 -13.62
C VAL A 291 -15.05 9.25 -13.15
N THR A 292 -14.97 9.00 -11.84
CA THR A 292 -15.18 7.66 -11.27
C THR A 292 -16.59 7.44 -10.70
N GLY A 293 -17.36 8.51 -10.50
CA GLY A 293 -18.68 8.48 -9.85
C GLY A 293 -18.63 8.26 -8.33
N ILE A 294 -17.45 8.20 -7.73
CA ILE A 294 -17.25 7.94 -6.30
C ILE A 294 -17.77 9.13 -5.50
N LYS A 295 -18.58 8.85 -4.46
CA LYS A 295 -19.08 9.86 -3.54
C LYS A 295 -18.18 9.94 -2.32
N ASN A 296 -17.77 11.15 -1.95
CA ASN A 296 -16.99 11.39 -0.73
C ASN A 296 -17.51 12.63 0.02
N THR A 297 -17.14 12.78 1.29
CA THR A 297 -17.30 14.03 2.04
C THR A 297 -15.92 14.49 2.47
N VAL A 298 -15.53 15.70 2.04
CA VAL A 298 -14.18 16.23 2.25
C VAL A 298 -14.21 17.49 3.12
N PRO A 299 -13.14 17.79 3.89
CA PRO A 299 -12.98 19.08 4.55
C PRO A 299 -13.13 20.26 3.57
N LYS A 300 -13.74 21.36 4.03
CA LYS A 300 -13.95 22.56 3.20
C LYS A 300 -12.66 23.10 2.56
N GLY A 301 -11.55 23.10 3.30
CA GLY A 301 -10.26 23.54 2.76
C GLY A 301 -9.76 22.66 1.60
N MET A 302 -9.98 21.35 1.69
CA MET A 302 -9.65 20.42 0.60
C MET A 302 -10.59 20.57 -0.60
N ASN A 303 -11.86 20.91 -0.37
CA ASN A 303 -12.77 21.24 -1.47
C ASN A 303 -12.33 22.50 -2.25
N GLU A 304 -11.79 23.52 -1.56
CA GLU A 304 -11.21 24.69 -2.24
C GLU A 304 -9.96 24.32 -3.07
N VAL A 305 -9.13 23.39 -2.56
CA VAL A 305 -8.02 22.81 -3.33
C VAL A 305 -8.55 22.12 -4.59
N LEU A 306 -9.59 21.28 -4.48
CA LEU A 306 -10.20 20.61 -5.63
C LEU A 306 -10.72 21.60 -6.68
N LYS A 307 -11.42 22.67 -6.27
CA LYS A 307 -11.91 23.72 -7.20
C LYS A 307 -10.75 24.41 -7.93
N THR A 308 -9.64 24.65 -7.25
CA THR A 308 -8.45 25.28 -7.83
C THR A 308 -7.82 24.38 -8.90
N ILE A 309 -7.73 23.08 -8.63
CA ILE A 309 -7.25 22.08 -9.59
C ILE A 309 -8.19 22.00 -10.80
N GLU A 310 -9.50 22.11 -10.58
CA GLU A 310 -10.50 22.10 -11.65
C GLU A 310 -10.38 23.32 -12.58
N HIS A 311 -10.07 24.50 -12.03
CA HIS A 311 -9.74 25.67 -12.87
C HIS A 311 -8.53 25.42 -13.77
N ALA A 312 -7.50 24.72 -13.29
CA ALA A 312 -6.34 24.37 -14.09
C ALA A 312 -6.68 23.37 -15.21
N LYS A 313 -7.49 22.34 -14.89
CA LYS A 313 -7.96 21.35 -15.87
C LYS A 313 -8.74 21.99 -17.02
N ASN A 314 -9.58 22.95 -16.70
CA ASN A 314 -10.41 23.68 -17.67
C ASN A 314 -9.65 24.79 -18.40
N GLY A 315 -8.34 24.96 -18.14
CA GLY A 315 -7.49 25.95 -18.78
C GLY A 315 -7.76 27.40 -18.34
N ALA A 316 -8.47 27.60 -17.24
CA ALA A 316 -8.72 28.94 -16.68
C ALA A 316 -7.48 29.53 -16.01
N ILE A 317 -6.57 28.67 -15.53
CA ILE A 317 -5.24 29.00 -15.00
C ILE A 317 -4.23 27.95 -15.48
N THR A 318 -2.94 28.29 -15.45
CA THR A 318 -1.85 27.31 -15.71
C THR A 318 -1.69 26.35 -14.53
N TRP A 319 -1.02 25.20 -14.74
CA TRP A 319 -0.77 24.24 -13.65
C TRP A 319 0.17 24.81 -12.59
N ASN A 320 1.15 25.63 -12.99
CA ASN A 320 2.05 26.27 -12.04
C ASN A 320 1.37 27.38 -11.22
N GLU A 321 0.45 28.14 -11.82
CA GLU A 321 -0.39 29.10 -11.07
C GLU A 321 -1.29 28.36 -10.07
N ALA A 322 -1.91 27.27 -10.49
CA ALA A 322 -2.71 26.42 -9.60
C ALA A 322 -1.87 25.86 -8.45
N LEU A 323 -0.64 25.43 -8.71
CA LEU A 323 0.27 24.89 -7.69
C LEU A 323 0.56 25.93 -6.61
N THR A 324 0.83 27.17 -7.02
CA THR A 324 1.05 28.28 -6.09
C THR A 324 -0.19 28.60 -5.26
N GLN A 325 -1.39 28.57 -5.87
CA GLN A 325 -2.63 28.81 -5.15
C GLN A 325 -2.96 27.69 -4.15
N VAL A 326 -2.77 26.43 -4.56
CA VAL A 326 -3.00 25.25 -3.70
C VAL A 326 -2.03 25.24 -2.52
N GLU A 327 -0.77 25.59 -2.72
CA GLU A 327 0.19 25.71 -1.62
C GLU A 327 -0.22 26.79 -0.62
N LYS A 328 -0.69 27.94 -1.09
CA LYS A 328 -1.22 28.98 -0.21
C LYS A 328 -2.41 28.46 0.60
N GLN A 329 -3.35 27.78 -0.05
CA GLN A 329 -4.53 27.20 0.61
C GLN A 329 -4.15 26.15 1.66
N ILE A 330 -3.19 25.27 1.36
CA ILE A 330 -2.68 24.26 2.29
C ILE A 330 -1.98 24.92 3.48
N ASN A 331 -1.11 25.90 3.23
CA ASN A 331 -0.41 26.63 4.30
C ASN A 331 -1.38 27.39 5.22
N GLU A 332 -2.36 28.09 4.65
CA GLU A 332 -3.37 28.78 5.44
C GLU A 332 -4.20 27.79 6.26
N SER A 333 -4.60 26.67 5.65
CA SER A 333 -5.40 25.64 6.33
C SER A 333 -4.63 24.92 7.44
N ALA A 334 -3.34 24.63 7.25
CA ALA A 334 -2.48 24.03 8.27
C ALA A 334 -2.37 24.90 9.54
N THR A 335 -2.52 26.22 9.41
CA THR A 335 -2.42 27.17 10.53
C THR A 335 -3.76 27.50 11.21
N LYS A 336 -4.89 27.09 10.62
CA LYS A 336 -6.22 27.30 11.21
C LYS A 336 -6.44 26.36 12.39
N LYS A 337 -6.58 26.93 13.59
CA LYS A 337 -6.92 26.20 14.83
C LYS A 337 -8.31 25.56 14.80
N ASP A 338 -9.11 25.92 13.81
CA ASP A 338 -10.49 25.48 13.59
C ASP A 338 -10.57 23.97 13.24
N HIS A 339 -9.44 23.34 12.94
CA HIS A 339 -9.32 21.91 12.64
C HIS A 339 -9.14 21.03 13.88
N GLY A 340 -9.09 21.58 15.10
CA GLY A 340 -9.32 20.82 16.32
C GLY A 340 -8.51 21.26 17.54
N VAL A 341 -9.18 21.92 18.49
CA VAL A 341 -8.70 21.95 19.89
C VAL A 341 -9.35 20.84 20.73
N PHE A 342 -10.41 20.17 20.26
CA PHE A 342 -11.06 19.09 21.00
C PHE A 342 -11.70 18.05 20.07
N ASN A 343 -10.93 17.00 19.69
CA ASN A 343 -11.34 15.60 19.49
C ASN A 343 -10.43 14.91 18.44
N ARG A 344 -10.28 13.59 18.59
CA ARG A 344 -9.66 12.60 17.65
C ARG A 344 -10.12 12.65 16.17
N ARG A 345 -10.92 13.65 15.77
CA ARG A 345 -11.61 13.82 14.47
C ARG A 345 -10.95 14.86 13.54
N GLY A 346 -9.75 15.34 13.86
CA GLY A 346 -9.01 16.32 13.03
C GLY A 346 -7.65 15.85 12.56
N GLU A 347 -7.15 14.73 13.12
CA GLU A 347 -5.76 14.28 12.96
C GLU A 347 -5.43 13.92 11.51
N THR A 348 -6.35 13.29 10.77
CA THR A 348 -6.14 12.94 9.35
C THR A 348 -6.09 14.17 8.46
N SER A 349 -6.91 15.19 8.74
CA SER A 349 -6.89 16.46 7.98
C SER A 349 -5.61 17.24 8.25
N GLN A 350 -5.17 17.33 9.51
CA GLN A 350 -3.91 17.99 9.86
C GLN A 350 -2.71 17.25 9.27
N LEU A 351 -2.67 15.93 9.39
CA LEU A 351 -1.61 15.10 8.80
C LEU A 351 -1.50 15.30 7.29
N PHE A 352 -2.64 15.39 6.59
CA PHE A 352 -2.66 15.73 5.17
C PHE A 352 -2.04 17.10 4.91
N TYR A 353 -2.47 18.16 5.61
CA TYR A 353 -1.94 19.50 5.36
C TYR A 353 -0.44 19.61 5.66
N ASP A 354 0.01 19.02 6.76
CA ASP A 354 1.41 19.04 7.17
C ASP A 354 2.30 18.34 6.13
N LYS A 355 1.93 17.13 5.70
CA LYS A 355 2.73 16.39 4.72
C LYS A 355 2.57 16.90 3.28
N ALA A 356 1.37 17.36 2.89
CA ALA A 356 1.18 17.96 1.57
C ALA A 356 2.03 19.23 1.41
N LYS A 357 2.21 19.99 2.50
CA LYS A 357 3.15 21.12 2.53
C LYS A 357 4.59 20.67 2.28
N ASP A 358 5.02 19.57 2.90
CA ASP A 358 6.38 19.04 2.69
C ASP A 358 6.59 18.57 1.24
N VAL A 359 5.60 17.87 0.65
CA VAL A 359 5.65 17.44 -0.76
C VAL A 359 5.75 18.63 -1.71
N LEU A 360 4.92 19.67 -1.51
CA LEU A 360 4.93 20.89 -2.31
C LEU A 360 6.25 21.65 -2.19
N LYS A 361 6.83 21.67 -0.98
CA LYS A 361 8.13 22.28 -0.73
C LYS A 361 9.25 21.55 -1.47
N GLN A 362 9.29 20.21 -1.41
CA GLN A 362 10.31 19.40 -2.09
C GLN A 362 10.31 19.61 -3.61
N LEU A 363 9.14 19.76 -4.23
CA LEU A 363 9.03 20.05 -5.66
C LEU A 363 9.67 21.40 -6.00
N ARG A 364 9.41 22.44 -5.20
CA ARG A 364 10.02 23.76 -5.41
C ARG A 364 11.54 23.73 -5.20
N GLU A 365 12.03 22.99 -4.22
CA GLU A 365 13.47 22.86 -3.98
C GLU A 365 14.15 22.11 -5.14
N GLY A 366 13.50 21.09 -5.70
CA GLY A 366 13.97 20.41 -6.92
C GLY A 366 14.04 21.32 -8.15
N GLU A 367 13.08 22.25 -8.32
CA GLU A 367 13.11 23.25 -9.40
C GLU A 367 14.30 24.20 -9.27
N VAL A 368 14.62 24.67 -8.06
CA VAL A 368 15.73 25.60 -7.81
C VAL A 368 17.09 24.95 -8.09
N SER A 369 17.24 23.65 -7.80
CA SER A 369 18.46 22.90 -8.10
C SER A 369 18.69 22.70 -9.60
N GLN A 370 17.64 22.40 -10.37
CA GLN A 370 17.73 22.23 -11.82
C GLN A 370 18.02 23.55 -12.55
N ASP A 371 17.36 24.65 -12.15
CA ASP A 371 17.65 25.99 -12.69
C ASP A 371 19.09 26.45 -12.38
N ALA A 372 19.66 26.01 -11.25
CA ALA A 372 21.03 26.33 -10.85
C ALA A 372 22.09 25.50 -11.60
N GLU A 373 21.79 24.24 -11.94
CA GLU A 373 22.65 23.41 -12.80
C GLU A 373 22.63 23.89 -14.25
N GLN A 374 21.45 24.23 -14.78
CA GLN A 374 21.31 24.70 -16.16
C GLN A 374 22.00 26.05 -16.40
N ARG A 375 21.99 26.96 -15.41
CA ARG A 375 22.76 28.21 -15.46
C ARG A 375 24.28 28.01 -15.36
N LYS A 376 24.75 26.91 -14.77
CA LYS A 376 26.19 26.58 -14.74
C LYS A 376 26.66 26.06 -16.10
N ASP A 377 25.83 25.30 -16.79
CA ASP A 377 26.14 24.79 -18.14
C ASP A 377 26.09 25.91 -19.19
N ASP A 378 25.12 26.82 -19.12
CA ASP A 378 25.03 27.99 -20.00
C ASP A 378 26.17 29.01 -19.76
N GLY A 379 26.72 29.03 -18.53
CA GLY A 379 27.88 29.86 -18.16
C GLY A 379 29.24 29.30 -18.59
N MET A 380 29.30 28.08 -19.12
CA MET A 380 30.52 27.45 -19.64
C MET A 380 30.70 27.60 -21.17
N HIS A 381 29.75 28.25 -21.83
CA HIS A 381 29.74 28.49 -23.29
C HIS A 381 29.91 29.95 -23.71
N LEU A 382 30.44 30.83 -22.84
CA LEU A 382 30.83 32.20 -23.19
C LEU A 382 32.34 32.40 -23.26
#